data_AF-A0A522Q302-F1
#
_entry.id   AF-A0A522Q302-F1
#
_cell.length_a   1.000
_cell.length_b   1.000
_cell.length_c   1.000
_cell.angle_alpha   90.00
_cell.angle_beta   90.00
_cell.angle_gamma   90.00
#
_symmetry.space_group_name_H-M   'P 1'
#
loop_
_entity.id
_entity.type
_entity.pdbx_description
1 polymer ?
#
loop_
_entity_poly.entity_id
_entity_poly.type
_entity_poly.pdbx_seq_one_letter_code
_entity_poly.pdbx_strand_id
1 'polypeptide(L)'
;MMDLLGEKLGPILWQFPYMNRQRFRGLGFFIGRLEPWLRKLPKNYQWVVEVLNKGWLSEKLYSILRRHGVGLALIDHPWMPRPDQVFNTGDPVTADFTYIRWLGDRKGIEERTKVWDKTIIDRTAELTEWVRIMHGLQARGIRIYAAANNHFAGFAPDTVNTFRRLWFATEPARRKENTDQAPTNMRFEF
;
A
#
# COMPACT_ATOMS: atom_id res chain seq x y z
N MET A 1 25.17 2.53 -1.32
CA MET A 1 24.83 1.12 -0.99
C MET A 1 23.44 0.77 -1.54
N MET A 2 22.42 1.61 -1.33
CA MET A 2 21.08 1.36 -1.91
C MET A 2 21.06 1.46 -3.45
N ASP A 3 21.93 2.28 -4.04
CA ASP A 3 22.02 2.47 -5.49
C ASP A 3 22.39 1.20 -6.27
N LEU A 4 22.96 0.19 -5.60
CA LEU A 4 23.31 -1.10 -6.22
C LEU A 4 22.06 -1.88 -6.69
N LEU A 5 20.89 -1.58 -6.12
CA LEU A 5 19.64 -2.23 -6.50
C LEU A 5 19.02 -1.64 -7.78
N GLY A 6 19.43 -0.42 -8.19
CA GLY A 6 18.98 0.24 -9.41
C GLY A 6 17.46 0.19 -9.59
N GLU A 7 17.00 -0.25 -10.77
CA GLU A 7 15.57 -0.36 -11.12
C GLU A 7 14.80 -1.40 -10.27
N LYS A 8 15.50 -2.30 -9.57
CA LYS A 8 14.87 -3.29 -8.67
C LYS A 8 14.60 -2.72 -7.29
N LEU A 9 15.06 -1.49 -7.00
CA LEU A 9 14.79 -0.82 -5.73
C LEU A 9 13.32 -0.37 -5.67
N GLY A 10 12.52 -1.11 -4.89
CA GLY A 10 11.17 -0.70 -4.53
C GLY A 10 11.14 0.31 -3.39
N PRO A 11 9.95 0.59 -2.82
CA PRO A 11 9.81 1.52 -1.72
C PRO A 11 10.60 1.12 -0.47
N ILE A 12 11.25 2.09 0.17
CA ILE A 12 12.03 1.89 1.38
C ILE A 12 11.18 2.22 2.60
N LEU A 13 10.86 1.18 3.37
CA LEU A 13 9.94 1.26 4.50
C LEU A 13 10.65 1.63 5.81
N TRP A 14 10.10 2.64 6.48
CA TRP A 14 10.42 3.02 7.85
C TRP A 14 9.25 2.60 8.75
N GLN A 15 9.38 1.42 9.33
CA GLN A 15 8.37 0.86 10.21
C GLN A 15 8.55 1.32 11.65
N PHE A 16 7.59 2.11 12.15
CA PHE A 16 7.55 2.51 13.54
C PHE A 16 6.66 1.57 14.37
N PRO A 17 7.10 1.12 15.57
CA PRO A 17 6.23 0.40 16.48
C PRO A 17 5.12 1.31 17.00
N TYR A 18 4.15 0.73 17.71
CA TYR A 18 3.19 1.52 18.47
C TYR A 18 3.92 2.45 19.45
N MET A 19 3.63 3.75 19.34
CA MET A 19 4.22 4.78 20.18
C MET A 19 3.23 5.16 21.28
N ASN A 20 3.49 4.68 22.50
CA ASN A 20 2.70 5.07 23.66
C ASN A 20 2.98 6.54 24.06
N ARG A 21 2.16 7.07 24.99
CA ARG A 21 2.28 8.46 25.47
C ARG A 21 3.60 8.77 26.19
N GLN A 22 4.30 7.77 26.69
CA GLN A 22 5.62 7.95 27.32
C GLN A 22 6.70 8.22 26.27
N ARG A 23 6.63 7.58 25.09
CA ARG A 23 7.55 7.82 23.96
C ARG A 23 7.21 9.11 23.21
N PHE A 24 5.94 9.30 22.89
CA PHE A 24 5.45 10.49 22.20
C PHE A 24 4.12 10.94 22.82
N ARG A 25 4.08 12.17 23.34
CA ARG A 25 2.85 12.73 23.95
C ARG A 25 1.67 12.78 22.98
N GLY A 26 1.93 12.79 21.67
CA GLY A 26 0.94 12.69 20.61
C GLY A 26 1.53 12.96 19.23
N LEU A 27 0.66 13.01 18.22
CA LEU A 27 1.03 13.20 16.81
C LEU A 27 1.91 14.44 16.59
N GLY A 28 1.65 15.55 17.29
CA GLY A 28 2.45 16.78 17.14
C GLY A 28 3.93 16.60 17.49
N PHE A 29 4.23 15.85 18.55
CA PHE A 29 5.61 15.56 18.94
C PHE A 29 6.29 14.60 17.95
N PHE A 30 5.53 13.64 17.42
CA PHE A 30 6.01 12.74 16.38
C PHE A 30 6.38 13.51 15.11
N ILE A 31 5.47 14.34 14.60
CA ILE A 31 5.70 15.20 13.43
C ILE A 31 6.91 16.13 13.67
N GLY A 32 7.01 16.75 14.85
CA GLY A 32 8.13 17.64 15.19
C GLY A 32 9.50 16.95 15.14
N ARG A 33 9.56 15.62 15.27
CA ARG A 33 10.79 14.83 15.07
C ARG A 33 10.92 14.28 13.65
N LEU A 34 9.81 13.88 13.04
CA LEU A 34 9.77 13.28 11.71
C LEU A 34 10.11 14.31 10.63
N GLU A 35 9.45 15.47 10.61
CA GLU A 35 9.56 16.44 9.52
C GLU A 35 10.99 16.97 9.30
N PRO A 36 11.77 17.34 10.33
CA PRO A 36 13.18 17.74 10.14
C PRO A 36 14.03 16.65 9.49
N TRP A 37 13.67 15.39 9.71
CA TRP A 37 14.37 14.25 9.11
C TRP A 37 13.91 14.02 7.66
N LEU A 38 12.61 14.12 7.36
CA LEU A 38 12.09 14.03 5.98
C LEU A 38 12.69 15.09 5.03
N ARG A 39 13.03 16.27 5.56
CA ARG A 39 13.73 17.33 4.79
C ARG A 39 15.12 16.91 4.31
N LYS A 40 15.79 16.03 5.05
CA LYS A 40 17.16 15.57 4.75
C LYS A 40 17.20 14.31 3.87
N LEU A 41 16.04 13.69 3.63
CA LEU A 41 15.97 12.48 2.82
C LEU A 41 16.36 12.74 1.36
N PRO A 42 17.20 11.88 0.75
CA PRO A 42 17.45 11.91 -0.69
C PRO A 42 16.13 11.75 -1.45
N LYS A 43 15.92 12.60 -2.46
CA LYS A 43 14.63 12.69 -3.19
C LYS A 43 14.48 11.67 -4.31
N ASN A 44 15.53 10.93 -4.63
CA ASN A 44 15.57 9.91 -5.67
C ASN A 44 15.07 8.52 -5.22
N TYR A 45 14.54 8.39 -3.99
CA TYR A 45 13.99 7.12 -3.49
C TYR A 45 12.53 7.26 -3.08
N GLN A 46 11.80 6.15 -3.22
CA GLN A 46 10.41 6.02 -2.77
C GLN A 46 10.37 5.70 -1.27
N TRP A 47 10.38 6.72 -0.41
CA TRP A 47 10.32 6.54 1.03
C TRP A 47 8.92 6.26 1.53
N VAL A 48 8.78 5.36 2.51
CA VAL A 48 7.49 5.03 3.13
C VAL A 48 7.60 5.10 4.65
N VAL A 49 6.60 5.70 5.29
CA VAL A 49 6.43 5.74 6.75
C VAL A 49 5.26 4.86 7.15
N GLU A 50 5.47 3.95 8.09
CA GLU A 50 4.41 3.14 8.69
C GLU A 50 4.23 3.48 10.17
N VAL A 51 2.99 3.75 10.57
CA VAL A 51 2.62 4.03 11.96
C VAL A 51 1.54 3.06 12.45
N LEU A 52 1.66 2.60 13.69
CA LEU A 52 0.68 1.71 14.35
C LEU A 52 -0.29 2.45 15.29
N ASN A 53 -0.25 3.79 15.28
CA ASN A 53 -1.11 4.62 16.10
C ASN A 53 -2.35 5.04 15.31
N LYS A 54 -3.47 4.31 15.43
CA LYS A 54 -4.72 4.61 14.69
C LYS A 54 -5.19 6.07 14.79
N GLY A 55 -5.03 6.70 15.96
CA GLY A 55 -5.41 8.11 16.18
C GLY A 55 -4.45 9.14 15.54
N TRP A 56 -3.40 8.70 14.85
CA TRP A 56 -2.49 9.57 14.10
C TRP A 56 -2.84 9.65 12.61
N LEU A 57 -3.67 8.72 12.13
CA LEU A 57 -4.20 8.69 10.77
C LEU A 57 -5.17 9.87 10.59
N SER A 58 -4.68 10.93 9.96
CA SER A 58 -5.37 12.21 9.82
C SER A 58 -4.65 13.09 8.81
N GLU A 59 -5.35 14.09 8.29
CA GLU A 59 -4.76 15.06 7.36
C GLU A 59 -3.55 15.81 7.93
N LYS A 60 -3.45 15.93 9.26
CA LYS A 60 -2.27 16.49 9.92
C LYS A 60 -1.01 15.67 9.66
N LEU A 61 -1.11 14.34 9.62
CA LEU A 61 0.03 13.49 9.23
C LEU A 61 0.18 13.46 7.71
N TYR A 62 -0.93 13.29 6.98
CA TYR A 62 -0.91 13.09 5.54
C TYR A 62 -0.30 14.26 4.80
N SER A 63 -0.67 15.49 5.16
CA SER A 63 -0.11 16.70 4.56
C SER A 63 1.41 16.82 4.72
N ILE A 64 1.97 16.44 5.88
CA ILE A 64 3.43 16.45 6.12
C ILE A 64 4.13 15.46 5.18
N LEU A 65 3.64 14.23 5.12
CA LEU A 65 4.20 13.19 4.26
C LEU A 65 4.11 13.60 2.78
N ARG A 66 2.96 14.15 2.38
CA ARG A 66 2.68 14.65 1.03
C ARG A 66 3.62 15.75 0.60
N ARG A 67 3.85 16.76 1.46
CA ARG A 67 4.83 17.84 1.19
C ARG A 67 6.24 17.34 0.95
N HIS A 68 6.57 16.13 1.41
CA HIS A 68 7.90 15.56 1.26
C HIS A 68 7.97 14.41 0.23
N GLY A 69 6.87 14.08 -0.45
CA GLY A 69 6.80 12.97 -1.41
C GLY A 69 7.00 11.60 -0.77
N VAL A 70 6.59 11.45 0.50
CA VAL A 70 6.80 10.23 1.29
C VAL A 70 5.48 9.50 1.37
N GLY A 71 5.47 8.22 1.01
CA GLY A 71 4.29 7.37 1.10
C GLY A 71 3.93 7.05 2.55
N LEU A 72 2.64 7.02 2.87
CA LEU A 72 2.12 6.37 4.06
C LEU A 72 1.90 4.89 3.77
N ALA A 73 2.36 4.00 4.64
CA ALA A 73 1.98 2.60 4.57
C ALA A 73 0.53 2.42 5.02
N LEU A 74 -0.33 1.93 4.13
CA LEU A 74 -1.69 1.50 4.47
C LEU A 74 -1.62 0.05 4.98
N ILE A 75 -1.96 -0.17 6.23
CA ILE A 75 -1.77 -1.48 6.87
C ILE A 75 -3.09 -2.14 7.21
N ASP A 76 -3.17 -3.43 6.93
CA ASP A 76 -4.24 -4.30 7.38
C ASP A 76 -3.78 -5.08 8.61
N HIS A 77 -4.11 -4.54 9.77
CA HIS A 77 -3.76 -5.09 11.07
C HIS A 77 -4.99 -5.02 11.99
N PRO A 78 -5.27 -6.02 12.84
CA PRO A 78 -6.52 -6.09 13.62
C PRO A 78 -6.83 -4.87 14.49
N TRP A 79 -5.79 -4.17 14.94
CA TRP A 79 -5.90 -2.99 15.80
C TRP A 79 -5.98 -1.67 15.04
N MET A 80 -5.86 -1.71 13.71
CA MET A 80 -5.91 -0.57 12.81
C MET A 80 -7.26 -0.50 12.10
N PRO A 81 -7.73 0.70 11.74
CA PRO A 81 -8.95 0.87 10.95
C PRO A 81 -8.85 0.12 9.61
N ARG A 82 -9.99 -0.37 9.12
CA ARG A 82 -10.14 -0.92 7.77
C ARG A 82 -9.83 0.16 6.72
N PRO A 83 -9.42 -0.19 5.49
CA PRO A 83 -9.01 0.79 4.50
C PRO A 83 -10.07 1.89 4.26
N ASP A 84 -11.35 1.56 4.12
CA ASP A 84 -12.43 2.57 3.98
C ASP A 84 -12.42 3.60 5.12
N GLN A 85 -12.25 3.14 6.36
CA GLN A 85 -12.20 4.00 7.53
C GLN A 85 -10.97 4.91 7.52
N VAL A 86 -9.84 4.45 6.96
CA VAL A 86 -8.65 5.30 6.75
C VAL A 86 -8.96 6.41 5.75
N PHE A 87 -9.60 6.10 4.61
CA PHE A 87 -9.98 7.10 3.61
C PHE A 87 -11.03 8.11 4.13
N ASN A 88 -11.78 7.77 5.18
CA ASN A 88 -12.67 8.73 5.86
C ASN A 88 -11.92 9.76 6.73
N THR A 89 -10.60 9.60 6.97
CA THR A 89 -9.78 10.53 7.77
C THR A 89 -9.03 11.58 6.94
N GLY A 90 -9.21 11.56 5.61
CA GLY A 90 -8.47 12.35 4.62
C GLY A 90 -8.01 11.47 3.45
N ASP A 91 -7.21 12.01 2.52
CA ASP A 91 -6.61 11.20 1.45
C ASP A 91 -5.26 10.63 1.92
N PRO A 92 -5.17 9.33 2.27
CA PRO A 92 -3.96 8.74 2.82
C PRO A 92 -2.90 8.43 1.73
N VAL A 93 -3.19 8.69 0.45
CA VAL A 93 -2.21 8.59 -0.64
C VAL A 93 -1.32 9.82 -0.60
N THR A 94 -0.14 9.71 0.00
CA THR A 94 0.76 10.86 0.27
C THR A 94 1.97 10.95 -0.67
N ALA A 95 2.02 10.13 -1.71
CA ALA A 95 3.03 10.20 -2.78
C ALA A 95 2.37 9.88 -4.13
N ASP A 96 3.14 9.91 -5.21
CA ASP A 96 2.74 9.43 -6.54
C ASP A 96 2.57 7.89 -6.60
N PHE A 97 2.82 7.22 -5.48
CA PHE A 97 2.57 5.81 -5.25
C PHE A 97 1.90 5.58 -3.89
N THR A 98 1.42 4.36 -3.67
CA THR A 98 0.97 3.89 -2.36
C THR A 98 1.64 2.57 -1.99
N TYR A 99 1.71 2.28 -0.70
CA TYR A 99 2.32 1.07 -0.15
C TYR A 99 1.34 0.40 0.82
N ILE A 100 0.90 -0.81 0.49
CA ILE A 100 -0.08 -1.58 1.26
C ILE A 100 0.61 -2.77 1.91
N ARG A 101 0.30 -3.03 3.18
CA ARG A 101 0.77 -4.23 3.88
C ARG A 101 -0.36 -4.98 4.53
N TRP A 102 -0.54 -6.24 4.14
CA TRP A 102 -1.44 -7.15 4.82
C TRP A 102 -0.69 -7.84 5.95
N LEU A 103 -0.91 -7.39 7.20
CA LEU A 103 -0.14 -7.83 8.38
C LEU A 103 -0.86 -8.92 9.18
N GLY A 104 -2.16 -8.73 9.43
CA GLY A 104 -3.00 -9.63 10.23
C GLY A 104 -2.63 -9.75 11.71
N ASP A 105 -3.27 -10.70 12.38
CA ASP A 105 -3.08 -10.96 13.81
C ASP A 105 -1.95 -11.96 14.01
N ARG A 106 -0.76 -11.43 14.32
CA ARG A 106 0.39 -12.27 14.65
C ARG A 106 0.08 -13.26 15.75
N LYS A 107 -0.53 -12.82 16.86
CA LYS A 107 -0.76 -13.68 18.02
C LYS A 107 -1.78 -14.77 17.68
N GLY A 108 -2.93 -14.38 17.11
CA GLY A 108 -3.98 -15.33 16.74
C GLY A 108 -3.56 -16.35 15.69
N ILE A 109 -2.73 -15.99 14.72
CA ILE A 109 -2.18 -16.96 13.75
C ILE A 109 -1.16 -17.88 14.42
N GLU A 110 -0.26 -17.34 15.24
CA GLU A 110 0.79 -18.11 15.90
C GLU A 110 0.29 -19.08 16.96
N GLU A 111 -0.93 -18.89 17.47
CA GLU A 111 -1.64 -19.85 18.33
C GLU A 111 -2.18 -21.04 17.53
N ARG A 112 -2.44 -20.86 16.22
CA ARG A 112 -3.03 -21.89 15.35
C ARG A 112 -2.00 -22.63 14.51
N THR A 113 -0.87 -21.99 14.18
CA THR A 113 0.22 -22.62 13.45
C THR A 113 1.57 -22.01 13.79
N LYS A 114 2.63 -22.82 13.69
CA LYS A 114 4.03 -22.37 13.63
C LYS A 114 4.68 -22.69 12.27
N VAL A 115 3.90 -23.29 11.36
CA VAL A 115 4.31 -23.67 10.01
C VAL A 115 3.56 -22.79 9.00
N TRP A 116 4.29 -22.26 8.03
CA TRP A 116 3.83 -21.26 7.06
C TRP A 116 3.64 -21.90 5.68
N ASP A 117 2.84 -22.95 5.58
CA ASP A 117 2.69 -23.79 4.37
C ASP A 117 1.28 -23.80 3.78
N LYS A 118 0.29 -23.28 4.50
CA LYS A 118 -1.11 -23.22 4.07
C LYS A 118 -1.87 -22.06 4.68
N THR A 119 -2.98 -21.73 4.04
CA THR A 119 -3.94 -20.76 4.57
C THR A 119 -4.65 -21.33 5.79
N ILE A 120 -4.70 -20.52 6.85
CA ILE A 120 -5.26 -20.82 8.18
C ILE A 120 -6.53 -20.00 8.42
N ILE A 121 -6.59 -18.78 7.89
CA ILE A 121 -7.76 -17.88 7.93
C ILE A 121 -8.09 -17.50 6.49
N ASP A 122 -9.34 -17.71 6.09
CA ASP A 122 -9.85 -17.14 4.84
C ASP A 122 -9.98 -15.61 4.99
N ARG A 123 -9.27 -14.88 4.14
CA ARG A 123 -9.24 -13.41 4.07
C ARG A 123 -9.85 -12.87 2.77
N THR A 124 -10.67 -13.67 2.09
CA THR A 124 -11.26 -13.31 0.80
C THR A 124 -12.11 -12.04 0.89
N ALA A 125 -12.87 -11.84 1.98
CA ALA A 125 -13.67 -10.65 2.18
C ALA A 125 -12.80 -9.39 2.32
N GLU A 126 -11.77 -9.45 3.17
CA GLU A 126 -10.82 -8.35 3.37
C GLU A 126 -10.03 -8.03 2.10
N LEU A 127 -9.59 -9.05 1.36
CA LEU A 127 -8.91 -8.85 0.08
C LEU A 127 -9.85 -8.26 -0.98
N THR A 128 -11.14 -8.60 -0.98
CA THR A 128 -12.14 -8.01 -1.88
C THR A 128 -12.32 -6.52 -1.60
N GLU A 129 -12.36 -6.13 -0.32
CA GLU A 129 -12.38 -4.71 0.09
C GLU A 129 -11.14 -3.97 -0.45
N TRP A 130 -9.95 -4.57 -0.29
CA TRP A 130 -8.70 -4.01 -0.82
C TRP A 130 -8.69 -3.91 -2.34
N VAL A 131 -9.18 -4.92 -3.06
CA VAL A 131 -9.28 -4.88 -4.52
C VAL A 131 -10.12 -3.69 -4.98
N ARG A 132 -11.27 -3.43 -4.36
CA ARG A 132 -12.11 -2.27 -4.68
C ARG A 132 -11.36 -0.94 -4.47
N ILE A 133 -10.68 -0.79 -3.33
CA ILE A 133 -9.87 0.40 -3.03
C ILE A 133 -8.74 0.55 -4.04
N MET A 134 -8.00 -0.52 -4.32
CA MET A 134 -6.86 -0.52 -5.22
C MET A 134 -7.26 -0.24 -6.67
N HIS A 135 -8.42 -0.70 -7.14
CA HIS A 135 -8.96 -0.29 -8.46
C HIS A 135 -9.23 1.21 -8.52
N GLY A 136 -9.79 1.80 -7.46
CA GLY A 136 -9.98 3.25 -7.36
C GLY A 136 -8.65 4.02 -7.40
N LEU A 137 -7.60 3.49 -6.77
CA LEU A 137 -6.25 4.07 -6.81
C LEU A 137 -5.59 3.90 -8.19
N GLN A 138 -5.78 2.75 -8.84
CA GLN A 138 -5.29 2.51 -10.20
C GLN A 138 -5.96 3.46 -11.20
N ALA A 139 -7.27 3.69 -11.09
CA ALA A 139 -8.00 4.64 -11.91
C ALA A 139 -7.51 6.10 -11.72
N ARG A 140 -6.97 6.43 -10.53
CA ARG A 140 -6.27 7.69 -10.25
C ARG A 140 -4.84 7.75 -10.81
N GLY A 141 -4.36 6.70 -11.48
CA GLY A 141 -3.00 6.60 -12.01
C GLY A 141 -1.93 6.35 -10.94
N ILE A 142 -2.33 5.96 -9.73
CA ILE A 142 -1.40 5.74 -8.61
C ILE A 142 -0.74 4.37 -8.75
N ARG A 143 0.59 4.32 -8.70
CA ARG A 143 1.33 3.05 -8.64
C ARG A 143 1.15 2.42 -7.27
N ILE A 144 0.80 1.13 -7.24
CA ILE A 144 0.50 0.42 -5.99
C ILE A 144 1.53 -0.68 -5.76
N TYR A 145 2.15 -0.65 -4.57
CA TYR A 145 2.94 -1.75 -4.05
C TYR A 145 2.17 -2.42 -2.92
N ALA A 146 1.94 -3.72 -3.00
CA ALA A 146 1.23 -4.48 -1.98
C ALA A 146 2.07 -5.68 -1.53
N ALA A 147 2.22 -5.84 -0.21
CA ALA A 147 3.00 -6.93 0.39
C ALA A 147 2.18 -7.70 1.43
N ALA A 148 2.17 -9.02 1.31
CA ALA A 148 1.55 -9.93 2.28
C ALA A 148 2.56 -10.38 3.34
N ASN A 149 2.16 -10.36 4.61
CA ASN A 149 2.85 -11.03 5.70
C ASN A 149 2.16 -12.38 5.98
N ASN A 150 2.93 -13.39 6.40
CA ASN A 150 2.37 -14.71 6.76
C ASN A 150 1.31 -14.61 7.86
N HIS A 151 1.43 -13.65 8.78
CA HIS A 151 0.45 -13.42 9.84
C HIS A 151 -0.91 -12.88 9.35
N PHE A 152 -1.06 -12.56 8.06
CA PHE A 152 -2.34 -12.15 7.50
C PHE A 152 -3.37 -13.28 7.46
N ALA A 153 -2.95 -14.39 6.86
CA ALA A 153 -3.81 -15.55 6.59
C ALA A 153 -3.16 -16.90 6.96
N GLY A 154 -1.89 -16.93 7.35
CA GLY A 154 -1.09 -18.13 7.61
C GLY A 154 -0.09 -18.47 6.51
N PHE A 155 -0.27 -17.95 5.29
CA PHE A 155 0.65 -18.19 4.17
C PHE A 155 0.63 -17.04 3.16
N ALA A 156 1.70 -16.24 3.10
CA ALA A 156 1.76 -15.04 2.26
C ALA A 156 1.65 -15.33 0.75
N PRO A 157 2.30 -16.36 0.18
CA PRO A 157 2.13 -16.68 -1.24
C PRO A 157 0.68 -16.95 -1.65
N ASP A 158 -0.08 -17.70 -0.85
CA ASP A 158 -1.49 -17.96 -1.17
C ASP A 158 -2.39 -16.74 -0.92
N THR A 159 -2.03 -15.88 0.03
CA THR A 159 -2.66 -14.55 0.17
C THR A 159 -2.53 -13.75 -1.13
N VAL A 160 -1.31 -13.68 -1.70
CA VAL A 160 -1.06 -12.98 -2.96
C VAL A 160 -1.79 -13.64 -4.13
N ASN A 161 -1.82 -14.98 -4.20
CA ASN A 161 -2.57 -15.68 -5.24
C ASN A 161 -4.08 -15.44 -5.14
N THR A 162 -4.64 -15.43 -3.94
CA THR A 162 -6.04 -15.09 -3.68
C THR A 162 -6.34 -13.68 -4.13
N PHE A 163 -5.50 -12.70 -3.75
CA PHE A 163 -5.61 -11.34 -4.24
C PHE A 163 -5.58 -11.26 -5.78
N ARG A 164 -4.62 -11.94 -6.42
CA ARG A 164 -4.51 -11.96 -7.90
C ARG A 164 -5.78 -12.49 -8.56
N ARG A 165 -6.37 -13.58 -8.03
CA ARG A 165 -7.64 -14.12 -8.55
C ARG A 165 -8.77 -13.11 -8.44
N LEU A 166 -8.92 -12.46 -7.28
CA LEU A 166 -9.95 -11.44 -7.05
C LEU A 166 -9.74 -10.20 -7.92
N TRP A 167 -8.49 -9.78 -8.11
CA TRP A 167 -8.12 -8.67 -8.97
C TRP A 167 -8.58 -8.90 -10.41
N PHE A 168 -8.21 -10.03 -11.02
CA PHE A 168 -8.59 -10.33 -12.41
C PHE A 168 -10.07 -10.68 -12.59
N ALA A 169 -10.74 -11.18 -11.55
CA ALA A 169 -12.19 -11.42 -11.60
C ALA A 169 -13.01 -10.12 -11.61
N THR A 170 -12.43 -9.02 -11.12
CA THR A 170 -13.09 -7.70 -11.01
C THR A 170 -12.60 -6.70 -12.05
N GLU A 171 -11.51 -7.00 -12.75
CA GLU A 171 -10.97 -6.14 -13.80
C GLU A 171 -11.98 -6.13 -14.97
N PRO A 172 -12.52 -4.96 -15.36
CA PRO A 172 -13.37 -4.89 -16.52
C PRO A 172 -12.57 -5.41 -17.71
N ALA A 173 -13.16 -6.32 -18.50
CA ALA A 173 -12.52 -6.89 -19.68
C ALA A 173 -11.85 -5.75 -20.45
N ARG A 174 -10.51 -5.76 -20.52
CA ARG A 174 -9.73 -4.82 -21.33
C ARG A 174 -10.49 -4.70 -22.65
N ARG A 175 -10.98 -3.50 -23.00
CA ARG A 175 -11.41 -3.25 -24.38
C ARG A 175 -10.24 -3.73 -25.22
N LYS A 176 -10.46 -4.79 -26.01
CA LYS A 176 -9.56 -5.10 -27.11
C LYS A 176 -9.56 -3.83 -27.94
N GLU A 177 -8.52 -3.01 -27.83
CA GLU A 177 -8.28 -1.99 -28.83
C GLU A 177 -8.10 -2.77 -30.13
N ASN A 178 -9.12 -2.71 -30.98
CA ASN A 178 -9.04 -3.11 -32.37
C ASN A 178 -7.93 -2.29 -33.01
N THR A 179 -6.70 -2.80 -32.94
CA THR A 179 -5.62 -2.44 -33.85
C THR A 179 -5.81 -3.28 -35.12
N ASP A 180 -6.93 -3.03 -35.79
CA ASP A 180 -7.20 -3.49 -37.16
C ASP A 180 -8.08 -2.45 -37.82
N GLN A 181 -7.44 -1.35 -38.21
CA GLN A 181 -7.78 -0.54 -39.38
C GLN A 181 -6.61 0.43 -39.61
N ALA A 182 -5.55 -0.08 -40.23
CA ALA A 182 -4.66 0.78 -40.99
C ALA A 182 -5.46 1.35 -42.17
N PRO A 183 -5.45 2.66 -42.44
CA PRO A 183 -6.01 3.18 -43.68
C PRO A 183 -5.14 2.66 -44.82
N THR A 184 -5.66 1.66 -45.53
CA THR A 184 -5.10 1.18 -46.79
C THR A 184 -5.34 2.25 -47.84
N ASN A 185 -4.24 2.82 -48.34
CA ASN A 185 -4.06 3.44 -49.66
C ASN A 185 -5.21 4.31 -50.19
N MET A 186 -5.00 5.63 -50.20
CA MET A 186 -5.50 6.44 -51.30
C MET A 186 -4.30 6.95 -52.09
N ARG A 187 -4.16 6.38 -53.29
CA ARG A 187 -3.15 6.67 -54.30
C ARG A 187 -3.29 8.12 -54.77
N PHE A 188 -2.15 8.78 -54.97
CA PHE A 188 -2.05 9.91 -55.88
C PHE A 188 -2.11 9.39 -57.31
N GLU A 189 -3.00 9.94 -58.14
CA GLU A 189 -2.79 10.12 -59.58
C GLU A 189 -3.49 11.40 -60.06
N PHE A 190 -2.68 12.26 -60.68
CA PHE A 190 -2.88 13.55 -61.37
C PHE A 190 -3.24 14.79 -60.53
#